data_AF-A0A2V7VFC8-F1
#
_entry.id   AF-A0A2V7VFC8-F1
#
_cell.length_a   1.000
_cell.length_b   1.000
_cell.length_c   1.000
_cell.angle_alpha   90.00
_cell.angle_beta   90.00
_cell.angle_gamma   90.00
#
_symmetry.space_group_name_H-M   'P 1'
#
loop_
_entity.id
_entity.type
_entity.pdbx_description
1 polymer ?
#
loop_
_entity_poly.entity_id
_entity_poly.type
_entity_poly.pdbx_seq_one_letter_code
_entity_poly.pdbx_strand_id
1 'polypeptide(L)'
;LDLAGAPSWLCQRDSFLCATDGIDVGIAFTKRFGAGLFGGEGFILEKLTGTGTVFIHAGGNLVEFDLLPGQSLRVDTGCIVAFEETVAYDIQFVGGFKNALFGGEGLFLATLTGPGRAILQTLPFSRLVGRILGLTKEG
;
A
#
# COMPACT_ATOMS: atom_id res chain seq x y z
N LEU A 1 2.02 13.96 5.71
CA LEU A 1 2.58 13.34 6.93
C LEU A 1 3.61 14.30 7.50
N ASP A 2 3.47 14.70 8.75
CA ASP A 2 4.49 15.48 9.45
C ASP A 2 5.39 14.49 10.23
N LEU A 3 6.68 14.48 9.90
CA LEU A 3 7.66 13.59 10.50
C LEU A 3 8.44 14.26 11.65
N ALA A 4 8.05 15.47 12.07
CA ALA A 4 8.67 16.13 13.21
C ALA A 4 8.42 15.35 14.53
N GLY A 5 9.42 14.59 14.98
CA GLY A 5 9.38 13.84 16.24
C GLY A 5 8.48 12.60 16.23
N ALA A 6 7.98 12.19 15.06
CA ALA A 6 7.11 11.03 14.88
C ALA A 6 7.91 9.74 14.59
N PRO A 7 7.33 8.54 14.82
CA PRO A 7 7.91 7.30 14.28
C PRO A 7 8.05 7.39 12.76
N SER A 8 9.02 6.68 12.21
CA SER A 8 9.17 6.59 10.76
C SER A 8 7.92 5.98 10.12
N TRP A 9 7.70 6.27 8.85
CA TRP A 9 6.54 5.79 8.11
C TRP A 9 6.98 4.82 7.02
N LEU A 10 6.18 3.78 6.78
CA LEU A 10 6.27 2.97 5.58
C LEU A 10 5.21 3.47 4.61
N CYS A 11 5.61 3.81 3.39
CA CYS A 11 4.73 4.29 2.34
C CYS A 11 4.81 3.36 1.14
N GLN A 12 3.68 3.05 0.53
CA GLN A 12 3.66 2.35 -0.74
C GLN A 12 4.29 3.27 -1.79
N ARG A 13 5.28 2.76 -2.54
CA ARG A 13 6.08 3.58 -3.47
C ARG A 13 5.24 4.47 -4.38
N ASP A 14 4.22 3.90 -5.01
CA ASP A 14 3.41 4.65 -5.95
C ASP A 14 2.48 5.66 -5.27
N SER A 15 2.43 5.72 -3.93
CA SER A 15 1.67 6.68 -3.13
C SER A 15 2.53 7.86 -2.65
N PHE A 16 3.86 7.76 -2.68
CA PHE A 16 4.75 8.88 -2.40
C PHE A 16 4.64 9.92 -3.52
N LEU A 17 4.47 11.21 -3.16
CA LEU A 17 4.40 12.31 -4.13
C LEU A 17 5.67 13.17 -4.10
N CYS A 18 5.99 13.72 -2.94
CA CYS A 18 7.21 14.51 -2.70
C CYS A 18 7.45 14.71 -1.21
N ALA A 19 8.61 15.24 -0.84
CA ALA A 19 8.94 15.60 0.54
C ALA A 19 9.74 16.90 0.60
N THR A 20 9.74 17.55 1.76
CA THR A 20 10.65 18.65 2.05
C THR A 20 12.08 18.14 2.22
N ASP A 21 13.05 19.06 2.16
CA ASP A 21 14.43 18.76 2.54
C ASP A 21 14.48 18.19 3.97
N GLY A 22 15.45 17.30 4.22
CA GLY A 22 15.60 16.60 5.51
C GLY A 22 14.80 15.30 5.64
N ILE A 23 14.10 14.86 4.59
CA ILE A 23 13.48 13.53 4.51
C ILE A 23 14.37 12.57 3.71
N ASP A 24 14.63 11.40 4.28
CA ASP A 24 15.28 10.28 3.60
C ASP A 24 14.23 9.23 3.19
N VAL A 25 14.33 8.77 1.95
CA VAL A 25 13.44 7.78 1.35
C VAL A 25 14.27 6.54 0.99
N GLY A 26 14.14 5.49 1.81
CA GLY A 26 14.81 4.21 1.60
C GLY A 26 13.83 3.11 1.22
N ILE A 27 14.29 2.03 0.60
CA ILE A 27 13.42 0.85 0.36
C ILE A 27 13.40 0.00 1.62
N ALA A 28 12.21 -0.18 2.23
CA ALA A 28 12.01 -1.04 3.39
C ALA A 28 11.70 -2.49 2.99
N PHE A 29 10.94 -2.66 1.92
CA PHE A 29 10.46 -3.98 1.50
C PHE A 29 10.21 -4.00 -0.01
N THR A 30 10.51 -5.14 -0.63
CA THR A 30 10.18 -5.40 -2.03
C THR A 30 9.71 -6.84 -2.15
N LYS A 31 8.52 -7.02 -2.70
CA LYS A 31 7.98 -8.33 -3.04
C LYS A 31 7.59 -8.34 -4.50
N ARG A 32 8.40 -9.03 -5.29
CA ARG A 32 8.10 -9.29 -6.70
C ARG A 32 6.93 -10.25 -6.80
N PHE A 33 5.91 -9.83 -7.52
CA PHE A 33 4.66 -10.56 -7.70
C PHE A 33 4.50 -11.06 -9.14
N GLY A 34 5.55 -11.68 -9.69
CA GLY A 34 5.54 -12.12 -11.09
C GLY A 34 5.28 -10.97 -12.08
N ALA A 35 5.14 -11.31 -13.37
CA ALA A 35 4.85 -10.33 -14.40
C ALA A 35 3.34 -10.00 -14.42
N GLY A 36 2.91 -8.94 -13.72
CA GLY A 36 1.52 -8.48 -13.75
C GLY A 36 1.21 -7.27 -12.86
N LEU A 37 0.32 -6.40 -13.37
CA LEU A 37 -0.44 -5.27 -12.78
C LEU A 37 0.25 -4.19 -11.89
N PHE A 38 1.49 -4.37 -11.46
CA PHE A 38 2.31 -3.39 -10.72
C PHE A 38 3.57 -2.98 -11.50
N GLY A 39 3.45 -2.84 -12.82
CA GLY A 39 4.60 -2.52 -13.69
C GLY A 39 5.70 -3.61 -13.72
N GLY A 40 5.44 -4.80 -13.19
CA GLY A 40 6.39 -5.92 -13.13
C GLY A 40 7.36 -5.87 -11.94
N GLU A 41 7.36 -4.81 -11.14
CA GLU A 41 8.26 -4.64 -9.99
C GLU A 41 7.68 -5.21 -8.70
N GLY A 42 6.35 -5.38 -8.65
CA GLY A 42 5.63 -5.91 -7.50
C GLY A 42 5.31 -4.82 -6.47
N PHE A 43 5.13 -5.21 -5.21
CA PHE A 43 4.82 -4.26 -4.14
C PHE A 43 6.08 -3.83 -3.41
N ILE A 44 6.27 -2.52 -3.36
CA ILE A 44 7.42 -1.87 -2.75
C ILE A 44 6.92 -0.94 -1.65
N LEU A 45 7.49 -1.11 -0.46
CA LEU A 45 7.35 -0.16 0.63
C LEU A 45 8.64 0.63 0.78
N GLU A 46 8.49 1.94 0.82
CA GLU A 46 9.53 2.90 1.12
C GLU A 46 9.45 3.29 2.59
N LYS A 47 10.58 3.28 3.27
CA LYS A 47 10.73 3.80 4.63
C LYS A 47 11.08 5.29 4.54
N LEU A 48 10.23 6.11 5.13
CA LEU A 48 10.34 7.55 5.21
C LEU A 48 10.87 7.93 6.59
N THR A 49 12.05 8.51 6.66
CA THR A 49 12.70 8.95 7.91
C THR A 49 13.19 10.38 7.82
N GLY A 50 13.56 10.98 8.95
CA GLY A 50 14.08 12.34 9.02
C GLY A 50 13.09 13.31 9.66
N THR A 51 13.22 14.59 9.33
CA THR A 51 12.37 15.66 9.91
C THR A 51 11.93 16.60 8.80
N GLY A 52 10.62 16.71 8.61
CA GLY A 52 10.04 17.46 7.52
C GLY A 52 8.62 17.01 7.21
N THR A 53 8.09 17.48 6.09
CA THR A 53 6.75 17.11 5.61
C THR A 53 6.87 16.19 4.39
N VAL A 54 6.13 15.09 4.43
CA VAL A 54 5.94 14.20 3.27
C VAL A 54 4.53 14.36 2.72
N PHE A 55 4.43 14.54 1.42
CA PHE A 55 3.20 14.56 0.65
C PHE A 55 2.99 13.19 0.03
N ILE A 56 1.81 12.62 0.29
CA ILE A 56 1.36 11.33 -0.24
C ILE A 56 0.07 11.54 -1.01
N HIS A 57 -0.24 10.66 -1.95
CA HIS A 57 -1.53 10.65 -2.64
C HIS A 57 -2.24 9.31 -2.45
N ALA A 58 -3.54 9.31 -2.73
CA ALA A 58 -4.39 8.14 -2.68
C ALA A 58 -5.37 8.16 -3.84
N GLY A 59 -5.60 7.01 -4.46
CA GLY A 59 -6.66 6.83 -5.43
C GLY A 59 -8.03 6.81 -4.75
N GLY A 60 -8.91 7.71 -5.16
CA GLY A 60 -10.23 7.86 -4.55
C GLY A 60 -10.17 8.65 -3.25
N ASN A 61 -10.63 8.05 -2.14
CA ASN A 61 -10.64 8.69 -0.82
C ASN A 61 -9.59 8.07 0.12
N LEU A 62 -9.09 8.88 1.05
CA LEU A 62 -8.24 8.45 2.16
C LEU A 62 -9.10 7.92 3.31
N VAL A 63 -8.68 6.80 3.89
CA VAL A 63 -9.31 6.22 5.08
C VAL A 63 -8.22 5.93 6.12
N GLU A 64 -8.33 6.57 7.29
CA GLU A 64 -7.36 6.43 8.38
C GLU A 64 -7.87 5.47 9.46
N PHE A 65 -6.97 4.65 9.97
CA PHE A 65 -7.21 3.71 11.06
C PHE A 65 -6.14 3.89 12.13
N ASP A 66 -6.54 4.25 13.35
CA ASP A 66 -5.67 4.15 14.53
C ASP A 66 -5.83 2.74 15.12
N LEU A 67 -4.83 1.89 14.90
CA LEU A 67 -4.83 0.51 15.37
C LEU A 67 -4.33 0.44 16.80
N LEU A 68 -5.14 -0.14 17.69
CA LEU A 68 -4.73 -0.44 19.07
C LEU A 68 -3.69 -1.59 19.10
N PRO A 69 -2.91 -1.75 20.18
CA PRO A 69 -2.00 -2.88 20.33
C PRO A 69 -2.72 -4.22 20.10
N GLY A 70 -2.22 -5.02 19.15
CA GLY A 70 -2.80 -6.32 18.80
C GLY A 70 -4.08 -6.28 17.95
N GLN A 71 -4.62 -5.10 17.63
CA GLN A 71 -5.73 -4.98 16.68
C GLN A 71 -5.21 -5.18 15.26
N SER A 72 -5.86 -6.07 14.51
CA SER A 72 -5.47 -6.37 13.12
C SER A 72 -6.50 -5.88 12.11
N LEU A 73 -5.99 -5.40 10.98
CA LEU A 73 -6.75 -5.04 9.78
C LEU A 73 -6.24 -5.89 8.61
N ARG A 74 -7.15 -6.59 7.92
CA ARG A 74 -6.81 -7.33 6.71
C ARG A 74 -7.26 -6.54 5.49
N VAL A 75 -6.33 -6.25 4.59
CA VAL A 75 -6.54 -5.32 3.48
C VAL A 75 -5.91 -5.84 2.19
N ASP A 76 -6.50 -5.48 1.06
CA ASP A 76 -5.84 -5.61 -0.26
C ASP A 76 -4.55 -4.78 -0.26
N THR A 77 -3.42 -5.38 -0.61
CA THR A 77 -2.11 -4.68 -0.63
C THR A 77 -2.13 -3.42 -1.49
N GLY A 78 -2.86 -3.39 -2.60
CA GLY A 78 -2.98 -2.20 -3.44
C GLY A 78 -3.68 -1.04 -2.73
N CYS A 79 -4.54 -1.32 -1.75
CA CYS A 79 -5.23 -0.29 -0.96
C CYS A 79 -4.34 0.35 0.12
N ILE A 80 -3.13 -0.13 0.37
CA ILE A 80 -2.22 0.48 1.34
C ILE A 80 -1.60 1.75 0.74
N VAL A 81 -1.66 2.86 1.50
CA VAL A 81 -1.00 4.13 1.16
C VAL A 81 0.23 4.32 2.03
N ALA A 82 0.05 4.35 3.35
CA ALA A 82 1.13 4.47 4.31
C ALA A 82 0.72 3.96 5.70
N PHE A 83 1.67 3.60 6.53
CA PHE A 83 1.44 3.25 7.95
C PHE A 83 2.68 3.53 8.79
N GLU A 84 2.50 3.74 10.08
CA GLU A 84 3.60 3.96 11.03
C GLU A 84 4.46 2.70 11.18
N GLU A 85 5.77 2.83 11.38
CA GLU A 85 6.71 1.72 11.55
C GLU A 85 6.36 0.78 12.71
N THR A 86 5.58 1.27 13.69
CA THR A 86 5.11 0.44 14.82
C THR A 86 4.05 -0.58 14.41
N VAL A 87 3.40 -0.40 13.25
CA VAL A 87 2.40 -1.33 12.72
C VAL A 87 3.12 -2.51 12.05
N ALA A 88 2.97 -3.70 12.65
CA ALA A 88 3.48 -4.93 12.06
C ALA A 88 2.68 -5.29 10.81
N TYR A 89 3.34 -5.85 9.80
CA TYR A 89 2.68 -6.26 8.55
C TYR A 89 3.12 -7.65 8.08
N ASP A 90 2.18 -8.41 7.52
CA ASP A 90 2.42 -9.67 6.82
C ASP A 90 1.67 -9.69 5.49
N ILE A 91 2.36 -10.04 4.40
CA ILE A 91 1.81 -10.00 3.04
C ILE A 91 1.76 -11.40 2.46
N GLN A 92 0.56 -11.86 2.17
CA GLN A 92 0.28 -13.20 1.69
C GLN A 92 -0.43 -13.19 0.34
N PHE A 93 -0.03 -14.11 -0.54
CA PHE A 93 -0.76 -14.40 -1.76
C PHE A 93 -1.95 -15.31 -1.45
N VAL A 94 -3.15 -14.90 -1.86
CA VAL A 94 -4.36 -15.71 -1.79
C VAL A 94 -4.78 -16.09 -3.21
N GLY A 95 -4.38 -17.28 -3.64
CA GLY A 95 -4.77 -17.89 -4.92
C GLY A 95 -6.00 -18.79 -4.79
N GLY A 96 -6.83 -18.85 -5.84
CA GLY A 96 -7.93 -19.82 -5.94
C GLY A 96 -9.15 -19.38 -6.74
N PHE A 97 -9.92 -20.37 -7.21
CA PHE A 97 -11.11 -20.29 -8.08
C PHE A 97 -12.26 -19.40 -7.56
N LYS A 98 -12.22 -18.96 -6.30
CA LYS A 98 -13.23 -18.07 -5.69
C LYS A 98 -13.04 -16.58 -6.03
N ASN A 99 -11.94 -16.20 -6.67
CA ASN A 99 -11.62 -14.79 -7.01
C ASN A 99 -12.22 -14.31 -8.35
N ALA A 100 -13.14 -15.06 -8.95
CA ALA A 100 -13.79 -14.71 -10.23
C ALA A 100 -14.46 -13.31 -10.22
N LEU A 101 -14.86 -12.79 -9.04
CA LEU A 101 -15.43 -11.45 -8.88
C LEU A 101 -14.43 -10.30 -9.11
N PHE A 102 -13.11 -10.58 -9.15
CA PHE A 102 -12.04 -9.60 -9.36
C PHE A 102 -11.24 -9.83 -10.64
N GLY A 103 -11.83 -10.46 -11.66
CA GLY A 103 -11.19 -10.59 -12.99
C GLY A 103 -10.18 -11.73 -13.12
N GLY A 104 -10.16 -12.70 -12.18
CA GLY A 104 -9.33 -13.90 -12.29
C GLY A 104 -7.86 -13.73 -11.88
N GLU A 105 -7.45 -12.55 -11.45
CA GLU A 105 -6.12 -12.29 -10.92
C GLU A 105 -6.04 -12.64 -9.43
N GLY A 106 -4.94 -13.26 -9.00
CA GLY A 106 -4.73 -13.61 -7.60
C GLY A 106 -4.65 -12.36 -6.72
N LEU A 107 -5.19 -12.43 -5.50
CA LEU A 107 -5.25 -11.29 -4.58
C LEU A 107 -4.10 -11.36 -3.58
N PHE A 108 -3.36 -10.27 -3.44
CA PHE A 108 -2.39 -10.12 -2.36
C PHE A 108 -3.05 -9.40 -1.19
N LEU A 109 -3.16 -10.10 -0.05
CA LEU A 109 -3.70 -9.54 1.18
C LEU A 109 -2.56 -9.23 2.14
N ALA A 110 -2.60 -8.04 2.72
CA ALA A 110 -1.79 -7.65 3.86
C ALA A 110 -2.61 -7.75 5.14
N THR A 111 -1.96 -8.19 6.22
CA THR A 111 -2.47 -8.03 7.58
C THR A 111 -1.62 -6.96 8.25
N LEU A 112 -2.25 -5.87 8.70
CA LEU A 112 -1.63 -4.80 9.47
C LEU A 112 -2.06 -4.96 10.93
N THR A 113 -1.11 -5.03 11.87
CA THR A 113 -1.38 -5.22 13.30
C THR A 113 -0.76 -4.11 14.10
N GLY A 114 -1.58 -3.41 14.89
CA GLY A 114 -1.15 -2.28 15.70
C GLY A 114 -0.21 -2.65 16.86
N PRO A 115 0.35 -1.63 17.54
CA PRO A 115 -0.18 -0.27 17.56
C PRO A 115 0.32 0.64 16.44
N GLY A 116 -0.49 1.63 16.09
CA GLY A 116 -0.09 2.74 15.22
C GLY A 116 -1.14 3.06 14.16
N ARG A 117 -0.86 4.09 13.37
CA ARG A 117 -1.76 4.56 12.32
C ARG A 117 -1.51 3.85 10.99
N ALA A 118 -2.59 3.48 10.31
CA ALA A 118 -2.59 3.02 8.94
C ALA A 118 -3.51 3.89 8.07
N ILE A 119 -3.08 4.18 6.85
CA ILE A 119 -3.77 5.01 5.86
C ILE A 119 -4.00 4.17 4.62
N LEU A 120 -5.27 4.09 4.20
CA LEU A 120 -5.73 3.31 3.05
C LEU A 120 -6.36 4.19 1.97
N GLN A 121 -6.41 3.64 0.75
CA GLN A 121 -7.08 4.22 -0.41
C GLN A 121 -8.25 3.33 -0.88
N THR A 122 -9.33 3.96 -1.34
CA THR A 122 -10.55 3.24 -1.77
C THR A 122 -10.48 2.75 -3.22
N LEU A 123 -9.70 3.42 -4.08
CA LEU A 123 -9.58 3.11 -5.51
C LEU A 123 -8.10 2.97 -5.91
N PRO A 124 -7.45 1.85 -5.57
CA PRO A 124 -6.05 1.64 -5.93
C PRO A 124 -5.86 1.60 -7.45
N PHE A 125 -4.79 2.22 -7.92
CA PHE A 125 -4.50 2.38 -9.36
C PHE A 125 -4.45 1.04 -10.10
N SER A 126 -3.85 0.01 -9.49
CA SER A 126 -3.78 -1.34 -10.04
C SER A 126 -5.17 -1.91 -10.34
N ARG A 127 -6.15 -1.72 -9.43
CA ARG A 127 -7.54 -2.15 -9.63
C ARG A 127 -8.22 -1.38 -10.76
N LEU A 128 -7.97 -0.08 -10.86
CA LEU A 128 -8.49 0.75 -11.96
C LEU A 128 -7.96 0.24 -13.31
N VAL A 129 -6.66 0.02 -13.41
CA VAL A 129 -6.01 -0.53 -14.62
C VAL A 129 -6.57 -1.92 -14.97
N GLY A 130 -6.67 -2.82 -14.00
CA GLY A 130 -7.25 -4.15 -14.20
C GLY A 130 -8.67 -4.10 -14.75
N ARG A 131 -9.51 -3.18 -14.25
CA ARG A 131 -10.87 -2.98 -14.79
C ARG A 131 -10.86 -2.44 -16.21
N ILE A 132 -10.01 -1.46 -16.54
CA ILE A 132 -9.92 -0.91 -17.90
C ILE A 132 -9.45 -1.99 -18.88
N LEU A 133 -8.40 -2.74 -18.54
CA LEU A 133 -7.86 -3.80 -19.39
C LEU A 133 -8.86 -4.94 -19.63
N GLY A 134 -9.66 -5.28 -18.62
CA GLY A 134 -10.76 -6.24 -18.74
C GLY A 134 -11.80 -5.82 -19.79
N LEU A 135 -12.04 -4.51 -19.95
CA LEU A 135 -12.97 -3.97 -20.94
C LEU A 135 -12.37 -3.91 -22.35
N THR A 136 -11.05 -3.84 -22.50
CA THR A 136 -10.39 -3.75 -23.82
C THR A 136 -10.08 -5.11 -24.46
N LYS A 137 -10.20 -6.23 -23.72
CA LYS A 137 -9.88 -7.58 -24.21
C LYS A 137 -11.06 -8.30 -24.90
N GLU A 138 -12.21 -7.65 -25.06
CA GLU A 138 -13.37 -8.20 -25.79
C GLU A 138 -13.38 -7.85 -27.31
N GLY A 139 -12.23 -7.52 -27.89
CA GLY A 139 -12.05 -7.24 -29.33
C GLY A 139 -11.13 -8.21 -30.02
#